data_AF-A0A7C6FEJ3-F1
#
_entry.id   AF-A0A7C6FEJ3-F1
#
_cell.length_a   1.000
_cell.length_b   1.000
_cell.length_c   1.000
_cell.angle_alpha   90.00
_cell.angle_beta   90.00
_cell.angle_gamma   90.00
#
_symmetry.space_group_name_H-M   'P 1'
#
loop_
_entity.id
_entity.type
_entity.pdbx_description
1 polymer ?
#
loop_
_entity_poly.entity_id
_entity_poly.type
_entity_poly.pdbx_seq_one_letter_code
_entity_poly.pdbx_strand_id
1 'polypeptide(L)'
;MDTDGTLIGMMEGPEGAPTFLIGSHQDSVRNGGRHAGILGIAPGWLAVEKLAADGIDLLFSIEVLIFAGEEGVRFATALMGPRAQAGVFDPAVPEMTDKVGQTLRARQGK
;
A
#
# COMPACT_ATOMS: atom_id res chain seq x y z
N MET A 1 7.07 -3.88 -5.64
CA MET A 1 6.27 -2.65 -5.62
C MET A 1 5.54 -2.59 -6.95
N ASP A 2 4.25 -2.29 -6.94
CA ASP A 2 3.49 -2.06 -8.16
C ASP A 2 3.88 -0.72 -8.83
N THR A 3 3.19 -0.37 -9.92
CA THR A 3 3.38 0.90 -10.63
C THR A 3 2.87 2.12 -9.87
N ASP A 4 2.03 1.92 -8.85
CA ASP A 4 1.35 2.98 -8.09
C ASP A 4 2.02 3.25 -6.72
N GLY A 5 3.12 2.53 -6.42
CA GLY A 5 3.90 2.68 -5.21
C GLY A 5 3.44 1.79 -4.04
N THR A 6 2.48 0.90 -4.25
CA THR A 6 2.08 -0.11 -3.26
C THR A 6 3.14 -1.20 -3.16
N LEU A 7 3.66 -1.42 -1.96
CA LEU A 7 4.44 -2.61 -1.67
C LEU A 7 3.48 -3.75 -1.32
N ILE A 8 3.72 -4.93 -1.90
CA ILE A 8 2.85 -6.10 -1.74
C ILE A 8 3.72 -7.23 -1.23
N GLY A 9 3.37 -7.75 -0.06
CA GLY A 9 3.88 -9.02 0.47
C GLY A 9 2.89 -10.13 0.19
N MET A 10 3.34 -11.32 -0.19
CA MET A 10 2.46 -12.42 -0.59
C MET A 10 2.83 -13.72 0.12
N MET A 11 1.83 -14.41 0.66
CA MET A 11 1.88 -15.82 1.01
C MET A 11 0.92 -16.57 0.07
N GLU A 12 1.50 -17.37 -0.82
CA GLU A 12 0.73 -18.09 -1.85
C GLU A 12 -0.06 -19.25 -1.24
N GLY A 13 -1.35 -19.31 -1.58
CA GLY A 13 -2.19 -20.48 -1.40
C GLY A 13 -2.27 -21.33 -2.67
N PRO A 14 -3.22 -22.28 -2.74
CA PRO A 14 -3.44 -23.11 -3.92
C PRO A 14 -3.72 -22.29 -5.18
N GLU A 15 -3.34 -22.83 -6.34
CA GLU A 15 -3.62 -22.19 -7.63
C GLU A 15 -5.13 -21.91 -7.81
N GLY A 16 -5.47 -20.67 -8.17
CA GLY A 16 -6.86 -20.23 -8.34
C GLY A 16 -7.63 -19.98 -7.04
N ALA A 17 -6.99 -20.09 -5.87
CA ALA A 17 -7.62 -19.75 -4.60
C ALA A 17 -7.90 -18.24 -4.49
N PRO A 18 -8.93 -17.83 -3.73
CA PRO A 18 -9.15 -16.41 -3.43
C PRO A 18 -7.98 -15.83 -2.62
N THR A 19 -7.80 -14.52 -2.72
CA THR A 19 -6.79 -13.79 -1.94
C THR A 19 -7.46 -12.99 -0.82
N PHE A 20 -6.96 -13.16 0.40
CA PHE A 20 -7.30 -12.30 1.53
C PHE A 20 -6.34 -11.11 1.57
N LEU A 21 -6.88 -9.90 1.42
CA LEU A 21 -6.11 -8.66 1.45
C LEU A 21 -6.12 -8.08 2.87
N ILE A 22 -4.94 -7.77 3.40
CA ILE A 22 -4.76 -7.05 4.67
C ILE A 22 -3.72 -5.96 4.47
N GLY A 23 -3.89 -4.79 5.07
CA GLY A 23 -2.93 -3.72 4.83
C GLY A 23 -3.35 -2.35 5.33
N SER A 24 -2.46 -1.39 5.10
CA SER A 24 -2.64 0.03 5.41
C SER A 24 -1.61 0.84 4.61
N HIS A 25 -1.20 2.01 5.10
CA HIS A 25 -0.31 2.93 4.41
C HIS A 25 1.08 3.05 5.07
N GLN A 26 2.08 3.43 4.27
CA GLN A 26 3.47 3.61 4.72
C GLN A 26 3.87 5.06 4.97
N ASP A 27 3.09 6.02 4.46
CA ASP A 27 3.35 7.44 4.66
C ASP A 27 2.74 7.97 5.96
N SER A 28 3.15 9.18 6.35
CA SER A 28 2.71 9.83 7.57
C SER A 28 2.68 11.35 7.39
N VAL A 29 2.00 12.04 8.30
CA VAL A 29 1.99 13.50 8.39
C VAL A 29 3.25 14.05 9.07
N ARG A 30 3.48 15.37 8.92
CA ARG A 30 4.49 16.07 9.72
C ARG A 30 4.09 15.99 11.19
N ASN A 31 5.04 15.59 12.05
CA ASN A 31 4.79 15.29 13.47
C ASN A 31 3.75 14.17 13.68
N GLY A 32 3.68 13.22 12.75
CA GLY A 32 2.83 12.03 12.87
C GLY A 32 3.21 11.15 14.06
N GLY A 33 2.22 10.42 14.55
CA GLY A 33 2.41 9.45 15.63
C GLY A 33 3.09 8.16 15.16
N ARG A 34 3.36 7.26 16.11
CA ARG A 34 4.07 5.98 15.85
C ARG A 34 3.21 4.87 15.25
N HIS A 35 1.89 5.10 15.11
CA HIS A 35 0.91 4.01 14.95
C HIS A 35 0.07 4.08 13.67
N ALA A 36 -0.26 5.28 13.20
CA ALA A 36 -1.01 5.45 11.96
C ALA A 36 -0.23 4.83 10.79
N GLY A 37 -0.94 4.15 9.89
CA GLY A 37 -0.33 3.32 8.86
C GLY A 37 0.18 1.99 9.40
N ILE A 38 1.29 2.02 10.13
CA ILE A 38 2.07 0.82 10.46
C ILE A 38 1.31 -0.21 11.30
N LEU A 39 0.39 0.18 12.19
CA LEU A 39 -0.40 -0.79 12.98
C LEU A 39 -1.40 -1.57 12.13
N GLY A 40 -1.74 -1.11 10.92
CA GLY A 40 -2.53 -1.91 9.98
C GLY A 40 -1.68 -2.86 9.11
N ILE A 41 -0.36 -2.69 9.10
CA ILE A 41 0.58 -3.51 8.31
C ILE A 41 1.27 -4.55 9.20
N ALA A 42 1.92 -4.10 10.28
CA ALA A 42 2.82 -4.94 11.07
C ALA A 42 2.14 -6.17 11.69
N PRO A 43 0.93 -6.09 12.28
CA PRO A 43 0.24 -7.28 12.79
C PRO A 43 -0.09 -8.29 11.69
N GLY A 44 -0.49 -7.83 10.51
CA GLY A 44 -0.77 -8.70 9.36
C GLY A 44 0.49 -9.41 8.87
N TRP A 45 1.60 -8.67 8.75
CA TRP A 45 2.89 -9.25 8.39
C TRP A 45 3.37 -10.29 9.41
N LEU A 46 3.32 -9.97 10.70
CA LEU A 46 3.71 -10.90 11.77
C LEU A 46 2.84 -12.16 11.80
N ALA A 47 1.54 -12.03 11.50
CA ALA A 47 0.65 -13.19 11.38
C ALA A 47 1.05 -14.08 10.20
N VAL A 48 1.35 -13.49 9.03
CA VAL A 48 1.84 -14.24 7.86
C VAL A 48 3.16 -14.93 8.14
N GLU A 49 4.13 -14.24 8.76
CA GLU A 49 5.40 -14.83 9.15
C GLU A 49 5.21 -16.03 10.10
N LYS A 50 4.28 -15.92 11.05
CA LYS A 50 3.98 -17.00 11.99
C LYS A 50 3.35 -18.21 11.30
N LEU A 51 2.36 -17.98 10.41
CA LEU A 51 1.71 -19.05 9.64
C LEU A 51 2.71 -19.81 8.77
N ALA A 52 3.60 -19.08 8.10
CA ALA A 52 4.67 -19.66 7.29
C ALA A 52 5.67 -20.46 8.14
N ALA A 53 6.10 -19.92 9.29
CA ALA A 53 7.01 -20.61 10.21
C ALA A 53 6.41 -21.89 10.81
N ASP A 54 5.10 -21.93 11.00
CA ASP A 54 4.37 -23.10 11.50
C ASP A 54 4.08 -24.15 10.41
N GLY A 55 4.36 -23.84 9.13
CA GLY A 55 4.05 -24.72 8.01
C GLY A 55 2.54 -24.91 7.79
N ILE A 56 1.74 -23.88 8.06
CA ILE A 56 0.29 -23.93 7.90
C ILE A 56 -0.07 -23.66 6.43
N ASP A 57 -0.63 -24.67 5.77
CA ASP A 57 -1.23 -24.52 4.44
C ASP A 57 -2.61 -23.85 4.54
N LEU A 58 -2.79 -22.76 3.81
CA LEU A 58 -4.05 -22.03 3.75
C LEU A 58 -4.87 -22.43 2.52
N LEU A 59 -6.20 -22.30 2.61
CA LEU A 59 -7.11 -22.49 1.48
C LEU A 59 -7.25 -21.22 0.61
N PHE A 60 -6.45 -20.20 0.89
CA PHE A 60 -6.45 -18.89 0.26
C PHE A 60 -5.04 -18.29 0.32
N SER A 61 -4.74 -17.39 -0.60
CA SER A 61 -3.52 -16.58 -0.54
C SER A 61 -3.71 -15.40 0.40
N ILE A 62 -2.63 -14.83 0.94
CA ILE A 62 -2.67 -13.58 1.70
C ILE A 62 -1.78 -12.55 1.03
N GLU A 63 -2.33 -11.37 0.74
CA GLU A 63 -1.55 -10.20 0.37
C GLU A 63 -1.54 -9.16 1.49
N VAL A 64 -0.33 -8.76 1.88
CA VAL A 64 -0.10 -7.62 2.78
C VAL A 64 0.17 -6.38 1.91
N LEU A 65 -0.82 -5.49 1.85
CA LEU A 65 -0.80 -4.27 1.04
C LEU A 65 -0.28 -3.08 1.86
N ILE A 66 0.74 -2.42 1.33
CA ILE A 66 1.41 -1.28 1.96
C ILE A 66 1.31 -0.10 0.98
N PHE A 67 0.21 0.62 1.09
CA PHE A 67 -0.17 1.69 0.16
C PHE A 67 0.72 2.92 0.29
N ALA A 68 0.94 3.61 -0.84
CA ALA A 68 1.59 4.91 -0.89
C ALA A 68 0.57 6.07 -0.96
N GLY A 69 0.95 7.20 -0.37
CA GLY A 69 0.26 8.49 -0.56
C GLY A 69 -1.16 8.49 0.01
N GLU A 70 -1.35 7.90 1.19
CA GLU A 70 -2.64 7.88 1.87
C GLU A 70 -2.97 9.25 2.46
N GLU A 71 -2.00 9.90 3.12
CA GLU A 71 -2.23 11.06 3.99
C GLU A 71 -2.37 12.38 3.21
N GLY A 72 -1.98 12.40 1.93
CA GLY A 72 -2.09 13.59 1.08
C GLY A 72 -1.26 14.80 1.54
N VAL A 73 -0.12 14.56 2.16
CA VAL A 73 0.71 15.61 2.77
C VAL A 73 1.49 16.41 1.73
N ARG A 74 2.05 15.73 0.73
CA ARG A 74 2.91 16.35 -0.29
C ARG A 74 2.09 16.91 -1.45
N PHE A 75 1.16 16.11 -1.94
CA PHE A 75 0.17 16.49 -2.96
C PHE A 75 -1.19 16.51 -2.27
N ALA A 76 -2.02 17.50 -2.56
CA ALA A 76 -3.33 17.70 -1.91
C ALA A 76 -4.39 16.68 -2.36
N THR A 77 -4.05 15.39 -2.33
CA THR A 77 -4.88 14.25 -2.66
C THR A 77 -4.50 13.08 -1.76
N ALA A 78 -5.50 12.48 -1.13
CA ALA A 78 -5.35 11.33 -0.24
C ALA A 78 -5.58 10.01 -1.00
N LEU A 79 -5.29 8.89 -0.35
CA LEU A 79 -5.63 7.54 -0.84
C LEU A 79 -5.13 7.24 -2.26
N MET A 80 -3.94 7.70 -2.64
CA MET A 80 -3.44 7.52 -4.01
C MET A 80 -3.30 6.04 -4.39
N GLY A 81 -2.53 5.27 -3.60
CA GLY A 81 -2.33 3.83 -3.82
C GLY A 81 -3.65 3.03 -3.83
N PRO A 82 -4.51 3.15 -2.80
CA PRO A 82 -5.77 2.41 -2.76
C PRO A 82 -6.71 2.75 -3.92
N ARG A 83 -6.76 4.02 -4.35
CA ARG A 83 -7.60 4.43 -5.48
C ARG A 83 -7.07 3.90 -6.81
N ALA A 84 -5.76 3.83 -6.99
CA ALA A 84 -5.15 3.22 -8.16
C ALA A 84 -5.47 1.71 -8.21
N GLN A 85 -5.26 1.00 -7.11
CA GLN A 85 -5.59 -0.42 -6.98
C GLN A 85 -7.08 -0.71 -7.20
N ALA A 86 -7.98 0.17 -6.71
CA ALA A 86 -9.42 0.04 -6.92
C ALA A 86 -9.90 0.52 -8.30
N GLY A 87 -9.02 1.03 -9.17
CA GLY A 87 -9.40 1.53 -10.50
C GLY A 87 -10.23 2.83 -10.49
N VAL A 88 -10.18 3.58 -9.39
CA VAL A 88 -10.93 4.85 -9.19
C VAL A 88 -9.98 6.05 -9.04
N PHE A 89 -8.78 5.93 -9.57
CA PHE A 89 -7.76 6.98 -9.52
C PHE A 89 -8.12 8.13 -10.47
N ASP A 90 -8.07 9.36 -9.95
CA ASP A 90 -8.35 10.55 -10.74
C ASP A 90 -7.17 10.83 -11.69
N PRO A 91 -7.40 10.83 -13.02
CA PRO A 91 -6.35 11.05 -14.02
C PRO A 91 -5.73 12.46 -13.97
N ALA A 92 -6.31 13.41 -13.23
CA ALA A 92 -5.70 14.72 -13.00
C ALA A 92 -4.58 14.70 -11.93
N VAL A 93 -4.55 13.68 -11.07
CA VAL A 93 -3.58 13.57 -9.96
C VAL A 93 -2.11 13.57 -10.41
N PRO A 94 -1.69 12.88 -11.49
CA PRO A 94 -0.32 12.93 -11.99
C PRO A 94 0.21 14.32 -12.34
N GLU A 95 -0.68 15.23 -12.73
CA GLU A 95 -0.36 16.61 -13.10
C GLU A 95 -0.36 17.56 -11.89
N MET A 96 -0.80 17.10 -10.71
CA MET A 96 -0.76 17.89 -9.50
C MET A 96 0.66 18.28 -9.13
N THR A 97 0.81 19.53 -8.72
CA THR A 97 2.09 20.12 -8.35
C THR A 97 2.18 20.26 -6.84
N ASP A 98 3.32 19.91 -6.26
CA ASP A 98 3.59 20.10 -4.83
C ASP A 98 3.98 21.56 -4.51
N LYS A 99 4.24 21.85 -3.23
CA LYS A 99 4.60 23.20 -2.75
C LYS A 99 5.90 23.76 -3.35
N VAL A 100 6.73 22.94 -4.01
CA VAL A 100 8.00 23.35 -4.61
C VAL A 100 7.98 23.28 -6.13
N GLY A 101 6.80 23.15 -6.75
CA GLY A 101 6.66 23.18 -8.20
C GLY A 101 6.90 21.84 -8.90
N GLN A 102 7.02 20.73 -8.17
CA GLN A 102 7.21 19.40 -8.78
C GLN A 102 5.87 18.73 -9.04
N THR A 103 5.66 18.27 -10.28
CA THR A 103 4.52 17.39 -10.62
C THR A 103 4.75 15.99 -10.09
N LEU A 104 3.68 15.28 -9.73
CA LEU A 104 3.76 13.87 -9.33
C LEU A 104 4.38 12.99 -10.43
N ARG A 105 3.99 13.19 -11.69
CA ARG A 105 4.49 12.44 -12.87
C ARG A 105 6.01 12.48 -13.01
N ALA A 106 6.64 13.63 -12.78
CA ALA A 106 8.08 13.83 -12.99
C ALA A 106 8.99 12.93 -12.13
N ARG A 107 8.44 12.20 -11.14
CA ARG A 107 9.19 11.33 -10.24
C ARG A 107 8.98 9.83 -10.45
N GLN A 108 8.00 9.40 -11.26
CA GLN A 108 7.75 7.98 -11.55
C GLN A 108 8.73 7.39 -12.60
N GLY A 109 9.67 8.20 -13.13
CA GLY A 109 10.60 7.83 -14.20
C GLY A 109 12.06 7.63 -13.78
N LYS A 110 12.35 7.13 -12.58
CA LYS A 110 13.70 6.70 -12.18
C LYS A 110 13.68 5.39 -11.42
#